data_AF-A0A520GH65-F1
#
_entry.id   AF-A0A520GH65-F1
#
_cell.length_a   1.000
_cell.length_b   1.000
_cell.length_c   1.000
_cell.angle_alpha   90.00
_cell.angle_beta   90.00
_cell.angle_gamma   90.00
#
_symmetry.space_group_name_H-M   'P 1'
#
loop_
_entity.id
_entity.type
_entity.pdbx_description
1 polymer ?
#
loop_
_entity_poly.entity_id
_entity_poly.type
_entity_poly.pdbx_seq_one_letter_code
_entity_poly.pdbx_strand_id
1 'polypeptide(L)'
;MHAPRTRVQRRPVHGVLLLDKPLGLSSNQALQKAKWLLRAEKAGHTGTLDPLATGVLPLCFGAATKFSQLHLDADKTYEAGVRLGVTTSTGDAEGKVLAEREVNVAAGDLARVQAQFTGPIRQTPPMHSALKKDGKALYEYAREGIEVERAARDVTVYRLELAREALDAIRLRATVSKGTYIRTLGEDIGEALGCGA
;
A
#
# COMPACT_ATOMS: atom_id res chain seq x y z
N MET A 1 41.28 17.13 3.33
CA MET A 1 41.44 16.16 2.24
C MET A 1 40.32 15.12 2.34
N HIS A 2 39.41 15.06 1.39
CA HIS A 2 38.44 13.96 1.33
C HIS A 2 39.14 12.75 0.70
N ALA A 3 39.27 11.66 1.46
CA ALA A 3 39.76 10.40 0.92
C ALA A 3 38.90 9.99 -0.28
N PRO A 4 39.48 9.52 -1.39
CA PRO A 4 38.72 9.08 -2.55
C PRO A 4 37.80 7.93 -2.12
N ARG A 5 36.48 8.12 -2.30
CA ARG A 5 35.48 7.08 -1.96
C ARG A 5 35.77 5.85 -2.81
N THR A 6 36.22 4.76 -2.18
CA THR A 6 36.43 3.48 -2.84
C THR A 6 35.14 3.07 -3.54
N ARG A 7 35.17 2.98 -4.87
CA ARG A 7 33.98 2.64 -5.65
C ARG A 7 33.60 1.20 -5.33
N VAL A 8 32.41 1.00 -4.77
CA VAL A 8 31.92 -0.34 -4.44
C VAL A 8 31.79 -1.14 -5.73
N GLN A 9 32.64 -2.17 -5.90
CA GLN A 9 32.58 -3.07 -7.04
C GLN A 9 31.26 -3.85 -7.00
N ARG A 10 30.47 -3.73 -8.06
CA ARG A 10 29.21 -4.46 -8.23
C ARG A 10 29.49 -5.89 -8.70
N ARG A 11 28.55 -6.80 -8.45
CA ARG A 11 28.62 -8.20 -8.86
C ARG A 11 27.27 -8.69 -9.41
N PRO A 12 27.27 -9.70 -10.29
CA PRO A 12 26.07 -10.31 -10.84
C PRO A 12 25.38 -11.18 -9.77
N VAL A 13 24.50 -10.57 -8.98
CA VAL A 13 23.63 -11.28 -8.03
C VAL A 13 22.33 -11.67 -8.74
N HIS A 14 21.93 -12.93 -8.59
CA HIS A 14 20.70 -13.47 -9.18
C HIS A 14 19.87 -14.16 -8.10
N GLY A 15 18.60 -13.80 -7.99
CA GLY A 15 17.69 -14.41 -7.01
C GLY A 15 16.61 -13.45 -6.53
N VAL A 16 15.80 -13.92 -5.59
CA VAL A 16 14.74 -13.14 -4.93
C VAL A 16 15.04 -13.07 -3.44
N LEU A 17 15.03 -11.87 -2.88
CA LEU A 17 15.07 -11.64 -1.43
C LEU A 17 13.67 -11.30 -0.97
N LEU A 18 13.13 -12.08 -0.04
CA LEU A 18 11.91 -11.75 0.68
C LEU A 18 12.30 -10.83 1.84
N LEU A 19 12.26 -9.53 1.61
CA LEU A 19 12.59 -8.55 2.64
C LEU A 19 11.35 -8.28 3.48
N ASP A 20 11.46 -8.37 4.80
CA ASP A 20 10.51 -7.70 5.69
C ASP A 20 10.86 -6.20 5.72
N LYS A 21 10.07 -5.39 5.00
CA LYS A 21 10.31 -3.96 4.85
C LYS A 21 10.04 -3.29 6.20
N PRO A 22 11.03 -2.61 6.82
CA PRO A 22 10.79 -1.91 8.07
C PRO A 22 9.90 -0.67 7.85
N LEU A 23 9.33 -0.21 8.96
CA LEU A 23 8.54 1.02 9.03
C LEU A 23 9.39 2.23 8.62
N GLY A 24 8.78 3.20 7.95
CA GLY A 24 9.38 4.48 7.59
C GLY A 24 10.25 4.46 6.32
N LEU A 25 10.59 3.30 5.78
CA LEU A 25 11.25 3.21 4.48
C LEU A 25 10.23 3.12 3.35
N SER A 26 10.45 3.91 2.29
CA SER A 26 9.79 3.62 1.01
C SER A 26 10.33 2.32 0.41
N SER A 27 9.52 1.66 -0.43
CA SER A 27 9.92 0.43 -1.12
C SER A 27 11.20 0.61 -1.95
N ASN A 28 11.37 1.77 -2.60
CA ASN A 28 12.61 2.06 -3.34
C ASN A 28 13.81 2.27 -2.40
N GLN A 29 13.66 2.95 -1.25
CA GLN A 29 14.74 3.08 -0.28
C GLN A 29 15.20 1.71 0.24
N ALA A 30 14.26 0.83 0.55
CA ALA A 30 14.55 -0.55 0.95
C ALA A 30 15.28 -1.33 -0.15
N LEU A 31 14.80 -1.24 -1.40
CA LEU A 31 15.45 -1.82 -2.58
C LEU A 31 16.89 -1.32 -2.75
N GLN A 32 17.13 -0.01 -2.68
CA GLN A 32 18.47 0.56 -2.87
C GLN A 32 19.44 0.14 -1.77
N LYS A 33 18.98 0.07 -0.51
CA LYS A 33 19.78 -0.45 0.61
C LYS A 33 20.17 -1.91 0.39
N ALA A 34 19.22 -2.77 0.06
CA ALA A 34 19.49 -4.19 -0.23
C ALA A 34 20.42 -4.37 -1.44
N LYS A 35 20.18 -3.62 -2.51
CA LYS A 35 21.05 -3.59 -3.71
C LYS A 35 22.48 -3.18 -3.36
N TRP A 36 22.66 -2.20 -2.49
CA TRP A 36 23.98 -1.76 -2.03
C TRP A 36 24.67 -2.83 -1.18
N LEU A 37 23.98 -3.37 -0.16
CA LEU A 37 24.52 -4.41 0.73
C LEU A 37 24.97 -5.67 -0.03
N LEU A 38 24.17 -6.12 -1.00
CA LEU A 38 24.49 -7.29 -1.81
C LEU A 38 25.48 -7.00 -2.95
N ARG A 39 25.83 -5.72 -3.15
CA ARG A 39 26.61 -5.21 -4.27
C ARG A 39 26.02 -5.59 -5.62
N ALA A 40 24.71 -5.74 -5.72
CA ALA A 40 24.04 -6.19 -6.92
C ALA A 40 24.06 -5.11 -8.02
N GLU A 41 24.30 -5.52 -9.27
CA GLU A 41 24.26 -4.65 -10.45
C GLU A 41 22.84 -4.18 -10.78
N LYS A 42 21.88 -5.12 -10.74
CA LYS A 42 20.48 -4.91 -11.10
C LYS A 42 19.56 -5.42 -9.99
N ALA A 43 18.54 -4.63 -9.66
CA ALA A 43 17.51 -5.02 -8.71
C ALA A 43 16.18 -4.31 -9.02
N GLY A 44 15.05 -4.90 -8.64
CA GLY A 44 13.70 -4.31 -8.67
C GLY A 44 12.82 -4.94 -7.60
N HIS A 45 11.74 -4.26 -7.18
CA HIS A 45 10.75 -4.80 -6.25
C HIS A 45 9.48 -5.24 -7.00
N THR A 46 8.67 -6.13 -6.41
CA THR A 46 7.49 -6.72 -7.08
C THR A 46 6.15 -6.19 -6.57
N GLY A 47 6.17 -5.00 -5.99
CA GLY A 47 5.01 -4.31 -5.41
C GLY A 47 5.49 -3.15 -4.57
N THR A 48 4.66 -2.12 -4.42
CA THR A 48 4.98 -0.97 -3.56
C THR A 48 4.21 -1.12 -2.26
N LEU A 49 4.94 -1.11 -1.15
CA LEU A 49 4.41 -0.85 0.19
C LEU A 49 4.67 0.62 0.54
N ASP A 50 3.65 1.25 1.13
CA ASP A 50 3.72 2.61 1.66
C ASP A 50 4.79 2.71 2.78
N PRO A 51 5.35 3.90 3.05
CA PRO A 51 6.31 4.08 4.14
C PRO A 51 5.79 3.61 5.51
N LEU A 52 4.52 3.89 5.81
CA LEU A 52 3.82 3.47 7.02
C LEU A 52 3.57 1.95 7.11
N ALA A 53 3.60 1.23 5.99
CA ALA A 53 3.41 -0.21 5.97
C ALA A 53 4.70 -0.96 6.33
N THR A 54 4.59 -2.16 6.88
CA THR A 54 5.70 -3.11 7.05
C THR A 54 5.39 -4.43 6.32
N GLY A 55 6.29 -5.40 6.37
CA GLY A 55 6.03 -6.74 5.85
C GLY A 55 6.69 -7.04 4.51
N VAL A 56 6.23 -8.11 3.87
CA VAL A 56 6.94 -8.78 2.78
C VAL A 56 7.02 -7.89 1.52
N LEU A 57 8.24 -7.53 1.15
CA LEU A 57 8.61 -6.84 -0.08
C LEU A 57 9.59 -7.71 -0.88
N PRO A 58 9.13 -8.49 -1.87
CA PRO A 58 10.04 -9.28 -2.69
C PRO A 58 10.90 -8.38 -3.57
N LEU A 59 12.22 -8.58 -3.47
CA LEU A 59 13.24 -7.88 -4.25
C LEU A 59 13.91 -8.87 -5.20
N CYS A 60 13.73 -8.66 -6.50
CA CYS A 60 14.37 -9.46 -7.54
C CYS A 60 15.74 -8.87 -7.91
N PHE A 61 16.77 -9.70 -8.01
CA PHE A 61 18.12 -9.32 -8.40
C PHE A 61 18.54 -9.98 -9.72
N GLY A 62 19.24 -9.21 -10.57
CA GLY A 62 19.80 -9.69 -11.82
C GLY A 62 18.78 -10.42 -12.72
N ALA A 63 19.06 -11.66 -13.11
CA ALA A 63 18.19 -12.44 -13.98
C ALA A 63 16.75 -12.61 -13.43
N ALA A 64 16.58 -12.66 -12.11
CA ALA A 64 15.27 -12.81 -11.47
C ALA A 64 14.33 -11.63 -11.78
N THR A 65 14.87 -10.45 -12.11
CA THR A 65 14.06 -9.28 -12.51
C THR A 65 13.22 -9.53 -13.77
N LYS A 66 13.55 -10.54 -14.59
CA LYS A 66 12.76 -10.92 -15.77
C LYS A 66 11.42 -11.55 -15.40
N PHE A 67 11.27 -12.04 -14.17
CA PHE A 67 10.06 -12.73 -13.69
C PHE A 67 9.27 -11.89 -12.69
N SER A 68 9.61 -10.61 -12.49
CA SER A 68 8.95 -9.74 -11.50
C SER A 68 7.46 -9.55 -11.79
N GLN A 69 7.05 -9.67 -13.06
CA GLN A 69 5.66 -9.51 -13.46
C GLN A 69 4.73 -10.54 -12.81
N LEU A 70 5.17 -11.80 -12.68
CA LEU A 70 4.40 -12.85 -12.01
C LEU A 70 4.08 -12.49 -10.56
N HIS A 71 5.06 -11.93 -9.85
CA HIS A 71 4.89 -11.48 -8.47
C HIS A 71 4.09 -10.19 -8.35
N LEU A 72 4.18 -9.28 -9.33
CA LEU A 72 3.33 -8.09 -9.41
C LEU A 72 1.85 -8.49 -9.58
N ASP A 73 1.59 -9.56 -10.31
CA ASP A 73 0.25 -10.06 -10.60
C ASP A 73 -0.34 -10.98 -9.53
N ALA A 74 0.48 -11.51 -8.63
CA ALA A 74 0.04 -12.36 -7.52
C ALA A 74 -1.02 -11.68 -6.63
N ASP A 75 -1.79 -12.47 -5.91
CA ASP A 75 -2.62 -12.01 -4.80
C ASP A 75 -1.75 -11.60 -3.61
N LYS A 76 -2.31 -10.74 -2.74
CA LYS A 76 -1.63 -10.26 -1.53
C LYS A 76 -2.60 -10.29 -0.35
N THR A 77 -2.08 -10.59 0.82
CA THR A 77 -2.82 -10.49 2.08
C THR A 77 -2.24 -9.36 2.92
N TYR A 78 -3.11 -8.53 3.45
CA TYR A 78 -2.77 -7.39 4.30
C TYR A 78 -3.51 -7.47 5.63
N GLU A 79 -2.88 -6.95 6.67
CA GLU A 79 -3.48 -6.69 7.97
C GLU A 79 -3.29 -5.20 8.28
N ALA A 80 -4.36 -4.54 8.69
CA ALA A 80 -4.37 -3.10 8.98
C ALA A 80 -5.29 -2.79 10.16
N GLY A 81 -4.92 -1.77 10.94
CA GLY A 81 -5.82 -1.09 11.85
C GLY A 81 -6.49 0.08 11.12
N VAL A 82 -7.79 0.21 11.26
CA VAL A 82 -8.60 1.27 10.66
C VAL A 82 -9.25 2.06 11.80
N ARG A 83 -9.04 3.38 11.82
CA ARG A 83 -9.55 4.26 12.86
C ARG A 83 -10.84 4.90 12.40
N LEU A 84 -11.96 4.46 12.95
CA LEU A 84 -13.27 4.97 12.63
C LEU A 84 -13.47 6.41 13.14
N GLY A 85 -14.29 7.17 12.43
CA GLY A 85 -14.68 8.52 12.84
C GLY A 85 -13.70 9.60 12.44
N VAL A 86 -12.55 9.28 11.84
CA VAL A 86 -11.56 10.28 11.42
C VAL A 86 -11.16 10.02 9.97
N THR A 87 -11.30 11.01 9.10
CA THR A 87 -10.79 10.93 7.72
C THR A 87 -9.55 11.81 7.57
N THR A 88 -8.61 11.41 6.71
CA THR A 88 -7.37 12.16 6.48
C THR A 88 -7.10 12.39 5.00
N SER A 89 -6.22 13.35 4.70
CA SER A 89 -5.86 13.72 3.32
C SER A 89 -5.18 12.61 2.50
N THR A 90 -4.67 11.57 3.15
CA THR A 90 -3.90 10.49 2.51
C THR A 90 -4.54 9.10 2.65
N GLY A 91 -5.65 9.00 3.38
CA GLY A 91 -6.30 7.74 3.74
C GLY A 91 -5.49 6.90 4.73
N ASP A 92 -4.58 7.53 5.46
CA ASP A 92 -3.74 6.89 6.48
C ASP A 92 -3.37 7.86 7.62
N ALA A 93 -2.61 7.36 8.60
CA ALA A 93 -2.22 8.12 9.79
C ALA A 93 -1.16 9.21 9.53
N GLU A 94 -0.57 9.30 8.33
CA GLU A 94 0.42 10.34 7.98
C GLU A 94 -0.26 11.62 7.46
N GLY A 95 -1.54 11.54 7.09
CA GLY A 95 -2.32 12.65 6.53
C GLY A 95 -2.80 13.67 7.56
N LYS A 96 -3.21 14.84 7.07
CA LYS A 96 -3.90 15.82 7.91
C LYS A 96 -5.35 15.38 8.10
N VAL A 97 -5.88 15.52 9.30
CA VAL A 97 -7.31 15.29 9.59
C VAL A 97 -8.15 16.24 8.73
N LEU A 98 -9.15 15.68 8.05
CA LEU A 98 -10.11 16.41 7.22
C LEU A 98 -11.47 16.54 7.91
N ALA A 99 -11.92 15.46 8.55
CA ALA A 99 -13.18 15.45 9.29
C ALA A 99 -13.11 14.49 10.48
N GLU A 100 -13.88 14.83 11.52
CA GLU A 100 -14.15 13.96 12.66
C GLU A 100 -15.67 13.77 12.78
N ARG A 101 -16.12 12.54 13.02
CA ARG A 101 -17.52 12.14 13.14
C ARG A 101 -17.70 11.20 14.32
N GLU A 102 -18.89 11.22 14.91
CA GLU A 102 -19.26 10.28 15.97
C GLU A 102 -19.31 8.84 15.43
N VAL A 103 -18.79 7.89 16.22
CA VAL A 103 -18.73 6.47 15.85
C VAL A 103 -19.89 5.70 16.46
N ASN A 104 -20.96 5.55 15.67
CA ASN A 104 -22.19 4.84 16.06
C ASN A 104 -22.36 3.51 15.33
N VAL A 105 -21.35 2.64 15.38
CA VAL A 105 -21.36 1.33 14.70
C VAL A 105 -22.04 0.26 15.56
N ALA A 106 -23.12 -0.33 15.03
CA ALA A 106 -23.85 -1.41 15.70
C ALA A 106 -23.21 -2.79 15.47
N ALA A 107 -23.58 -3.78 16.29
CA ALA A 107 -22.98 -5.12 16.25
C ALA A 107 -23.13 -5.83 14.89
N GLY A 108 -24.21 -5.56 14.13
CA GLY A 108 -24.47 -6.17 12.83
C GLY A 108 -23.82 -5.46 11.63
N ASP A 109 -23.31 -4.24 11.81
CA ASP A 109 -22.81 -3.42 10.70
C ASP A 109 -21.53 -3.99 10.09
N LEU A 110 -20.62 -4.51 10.92
CA LEU A 110 -19.37 -5.08 10.42
C LEU A 110 -19.61 -6.30 9.52
N ALA A 111 -20.54 -7.18 9.87
CA ALA A 111 -20.88 -8.33 9.04
C ALA A 111 -21.51 -7.92 7.71
N ARG A 112 -22.41 -6.92 7.74
CA ARG A 112 -23.02 -6.33 6.53
C ARG A 112 -21.98 -5.72 5.60
N VAL A 113 -21.10 -4.87 6.14
CA VAL A 113 -20.05 -4.19 5.38
C VAL A 113 -19.01 -5.19 4.88
N GLN A 114 -18.63 -6.18 5.69
CA GLN A 114 -17.75 -7.27 5.25
C GLN A 114 -18.32 -8.00 4.03
N ALA A 115 -19.61 -8.34 4.03
CA ALA A 115 -20.27 -8.98 2.90
C ALA A 115 -20.31 -8.08 1.66
N GLN A 116 -20.56 -6.77 1.84
CA GLN A 116 -20.60 -5.78 0.76
C GLN A 116 -19.25 -5.64 0.02
N PHE A 117 -18.14 -5.69 0.76
CA PHE A 117 -16.80 -5.48 0.19
C PHE A 117 -16.06 -6.77 -0.15
N THR A 118 -16.66 -7.95 0.06
CA THR A 118 -16.09 -9.23 -0.38
C THR A 118 -16.52 -9.54 -1.80
N GLY A 119 -15.57 -9.92 -2.67
CA GLY A 119 -15.80 -10.19 -4.09
C GLY A 119 -15.32 -9.06 -5.00
N PRO A 120 -15.86 -8.98 -6.24
CA PRO A 120 -15.52 -7.93 -7.19
C PRO A 120 -16.04 -6.57 -6.74
N ILE A 121 -15.18 -5.57 -6.70
CA ILE A 121 -15.52 -4.18 -6.35
C ILE A 121 -14.80 -3.22 -7.30
N ARG A 122 -15.22 -1.95 -7.28
CA ARG A 122 -14.55 -0.86 -7.99
C ARG A 122 -13.93 0.11 -7.00
N GLN A 123 -12.63 0.37 -7.12
CA GLN A 123 -11.93 1.35 -6.31
C GLN A 123 -11.43 2.51 -7.15
N THR A 124 -11.62 3.73 -6.65
CA THR A 124 -10.92 4.91 -7.16
C THR A 124 -9.55 4.98 -6.47
N PRO A 125 -8.43 4.85 -7.20
CA PRO A 125 -7.12 4.91 -6.57
C PRO A 125 -6.89 6.24 -5.82
N PRO A 126 -6.12 6.27 -4.72
CA PRO A 126 -5.83 7.50 -4.01
C PRO A 126 -4.90 8.41 -4.83
N MET A 127 -4.94 9.72 -4.56
CA MET A 127 -4.02 10.70 -5.17
C MET A 127 -2.56 10.36 -4.84
N HIS A 128 -2.31 9.91 -3.61
CA HIS A 128 -0.99 9.45 -3.17
C HIS A 128 -0.71 8.01 -3.65
N SER A 129 -0.56 7.83 -4.97
CA SER A 129 -0.24 6.55 -5.60
C SER A 129 0.80 6.68 -6.72
N ALA A 130 1.42 5.54 -7.07
CA ALA A 130 2.44 5.46 -8.13
C ALA A 130 1.87 5.35 -9.55
N LEU A 131 0.54 5.42 -9.70
CA LEU A 131 -0.11 5.42 -11.00
C LEU A 131 0.30 6.67 -11.78
N LYS A 132 0.40 6.54 -13.11
CA LYS A 132 0.76 7.66 -13.97
C LYS A 132 -0.47 8.23 -14.67
N LYS A 133 -0.52 9.56 -14.78
CA LYS A 133 -1.40 10.32 -15.67
C LYS A 133 -0.53 11.32 -16.41
N ASP A 134 -0.69 11.38 -17.73
CA ASP A 134 0.09 12.25 -18.63
C ASP A 134 1.62 12.14 -18.42
N GLY A 135 2.10 10.92 -18.18
CA GLY A 135 3.54 10.62 -18.00
C GLY A 135 4.08 10.84 -16.58
N LYS A 136 3.34 11.53 -15.71
CA LYS A 136 3.73 11.90 -14.33
C LYS A 136 2.99 11.04 -13.30
N ALA A 137 3.62 10.69 -12.18
CA ALA A 137 2.96 9.90 -11.13
C ALA A 137 1.95 10.74 -10.30
N LEU A 138 0.85 10.13 -9.85
CA LEU A 138 -0.23 10.83 -9.12
C LEU A 138 0.26 11.46 -7.80
N TYR A 139 1.18 10.82 -7.09
CA TYR A 139 1.77 11.41 -5.87
C TYR A 139 2.54 12.71 -6.16
N GLU A 140 3.01 12.94 -7.38
CA GLU A 140 3.70 14.17 -7.74
C GLU A 140 2.70 15.33 -7.90
N TYR A 141 1.54 15.08 -8.52
CA TYR A 141 0.44 16.04 -8.56
C TYR A 141 -0.08 16.36 -7.16
N ALA A 142 -0.24 15.35 -6.30
CA ALA A 142 -0.69 15.53 -4.93
C ALA A 142 0.23 16.44 -4.11
N ARG A 143 1.56 16.33 -4.30
CA ARG A 143 2.56 17.20 -3.66
C ARG A 143 2.50 18.66 -4.14
N GLU A 144 2.04 18.87 -5.37
CA GLU A 144 1.81 20.20 -5.94
C GLU A 144 0.43 20.76 -5.56
N GLY A 145 -0.37 20.00 -4.78
CA GLY A 145 -1.74 20.38 -4.44
C GLY A 145 -2.70 20.31 -5.63
N ILE A 146 -2.33 19.63 -6.70
CA ILE A 146 -3.14 19.48 -7.91
C ILE A 146 -3.96 18.20 -7.78
N GLU A 147 -5.28 18.35 -7.72
CA GLU A 147 -6.17 17.21 -7.79
C GLU A 147 -6.43 16.82 -9.24
N VAL A 148 -6.42 15.51 -9.48
CA VAL A 148 -6.59 14.95 -10.82
C VAL A 148 -7.66 13.86 -10.77
N GLU A 149 -8.58 13.91 -11.74
CA GLU A 149 -9.62 12.87 -11.87
C GLU A 149 -9.00 11.50 -12.16
N ARG A 150 -9.48 10.49 -11.43
CA ARG A 150 -8.96 9.12 -11.44
C ARG A 150 -10.11 8.16 -11.74
N ALA A 151 -10.00 7.39 -12.81
CA ALA A 151 -11.00 6.39 -13.14
C ALA A 151 -10.98 5.23 -12.12
N ALA A 152 -12.16 4.82 -11.67
CA ALA A 152 -12.33 3.65 -10.82
C ALA A 152 -11.95 2.37 -11.56
N ARG A 153 -11.24 1.46 -10.87
CA ARG A 153 -10.69 0.22 -11.41
C ARG A 153 -11.29 -0.99 -10.72
N ASP A 154 -11.45 -2.06 -11.47
CA ASP A 154 -11.91 -3.34 -10.93
C ASP A 154 -10.81 -4.02 -10.12
N VAL A 155 -11.16 -4.43 -8.92
CA VAL A 155 -10.35 -5.25 -8.04
C VAL A 155 -11.22 -6.34 -7.42
N THR A 156 -10.61 -7.36 -6.84
CA THR A 156 -11.32 -8.43 -6.14
C THR A 156 -10.77 -8.58 -4.74
N VAL A 157 -11.66 -8.53 -3.76
CA VAL A 157 -11.37 -8.90 -2.37
C VAL A 157 -11.77 -10.36 -2.21
N TYR A 158 -10.80 -11.27 -2.31
CA TYR A 158 -11.04 -12.71 -2.21
C TYR A 158 -11.49 -13.13 -0.82
N ARG A 159 -10.98 -12.46 0.21
CA ARG A 159 -11.34 -12.66 1.60
C ARG A 159 -11.26 -11.34 2.34
N LEU A 160 -12.26 -11.06 3.17
CA LEU A 160 -12.28 -9.93 4.09
C LEU A 160 -12.71 -10.41 5.47
N GLU A 161 -11.93 -10.07 6.47
CA GLU A 161 -12.23 -10.29 7.88
C GLU A 161 -12.18 -8.94 8.58
N LEU A 162 -13.29 -8.53 9.21
CA LEU A 162 -13.38 -7.32 10.02
C LEU A 162 -13.64 -7.69 11.47
N ALA A 163 -12.83 -7.16 12.38
CA ALA A 163 -13.00 -7.35 13.82
C ALA A 163 -12.97 -6.00 14.53
N ARG A 164 -13.89 -5.78 15.48
CA ARG A 164 -13.88 -4.59 16.32
C ARG A 164 -12.82 -4.74 17.41
N GLU A 165 -11.90 -3.79 17.51
CA GLU A 165 -10.88 -3.76 18.57
C GLU A 165 -11.25 -2.77 19.68
N ALA A 166 -11.90 -1.66 19.31
CA ALA A 166 -12.34 -0.61 20.23
C ALA A 166 -13.62 0.09 19.70
N LEU A 167 -14.08 1.13 20.40
CA LEU A 167 -15.21 1.93 19.94
C LEU A 167 -14.93 2.53 18.55
N ASP A 168 -13.74 3.09 18.36
CA ASP A 168 -13.27 3.82 17.18
C ASP A 168 -12.20 3.06 16.38
N ALA A 169 -12.04 1.75 16.59
CA ALA A 169 -11.00 0.98 15.90
C ALA A 169 -11.49 -0.39 15.45
N ILE A 170 -11.18 -0.73 14.20
CA ILE A 170 -11.38 -2.06 13.62
C ILE A 170 -10.06 -2.61 13.08
N ARG A 171 -9.90 -3.92 13.19
CA ARG A 171 -8.87 -4.69 12.50
C ARG A 171 -9.44 -5.18 11.18
N LEU A 172 -8.70 -4.93 10.10
CA LEU A 172 -9.01 -5.40 8.76
C LEU A 172 -7.94 -6.41 8.34
N ARG A 173 -8.38 -7.58 7.87
CA ARG A 173 -7.52 -8.53 7.17
C ARG A 173 -8.12 -8.85 5.81
N ALA A 174 -7.37 -8.61 4.75
CA ALA A 174 -7.89 -8.74 3.39
C ALA A 174 -6.91 -9.46 2.47
N THR A 175 -7.39 -10.49 1.78
CA THR A 175 -6.69 -11.12 0.65
C THR A 175 -7.28 -10.56 -0.63
N VAL A 176 -6.45 -9.92 -1.45
CA VAL A 176 -6.90 -9.07 -2.55
C VAL A 176 -6.12 -9.32 -3.84
N SER A 177 -6.74 -8.99 -4.97
CA SER A 177 -6.07 -8.95 -6.27
C SER A 177 -5.02 -7.83 -6.33
N LYS A 178 -4.14 -7.90 -7.32
CA LYS A 178 -3.18 -6.83 -7.62
C LYS A 178 -3.88 -5.47 -7.77
N GLY A 179 -3.18 -4.40 -7.38
CA GLY A 179 -3.64 -3.02 -7.59
C GLY A 179 -4.74 -2.54 -6.63
N THR A 180 -5.14 -3.37 -5.66
CA THR A 180 -6.05 -2.97 -4.57
C THR A 180 -5.35 -2.05 -3.58
N TYR A 181 -6.00 -0.96 -3.20
CA TYR A 181 -5.49 -0.03 -2.18
C TYR A 181 -6.20 -0.29 -0.86
N ILE A 182 -5.45 -0.73 0.15
CA ILE A 182 -5.99 -1.01 1.49
C ILE A 182 -6.43 0.29 2.19
N ARG A 183 -5.76 1.41 1.92
CA ARG A 183 -6.18 2.75 2.38
C ARG A 183 -7.60 3.07 1.89
N THR A 184 -7.81 3.00 0.57
CA THR A 184 -9.14 3.20 -0.03
C THR A 184 -10.17 2.20 0.45
N LEU A 185 -9.78 0.93 0.67
CA LEU A 185 -10.70 -0.05 1.26
C LEU A 185 -11.13 0.35 2.68
N GLY A 186 -10.20 0.87 3.49
CA GLY A 186 -10.50 1.40 4.84
C GLY A 186 -11.44 2.60 4.79
N GLU A 187 -11.15 3.58 3.93
CA GLU A 187 -11.99 4.77 3.71
C GLU A 187 -13.42 4.37 3.29
N ASP A 188 -13.54 3.51 2.27
CA ASP A 188 -14.83 3.04 1.74
C ASP A 188 -15.64 2.27 2.80
N ILE A 189 -14.97 1.44 3.62
CA ILE A 189 -15.57 0.75 4.75
C ILE A 189 -16.06 1.75 5.81
N GLY A 190 -15.25 2.75 6.15
CA GLY A 190 -15.62 3.81 7.08
C GLY A 190 -16.85 4.59 6.63
N GLU A 191 -16.92 4.93 5.34
CA GLU A 191 -18.10 5.59 4.76
C GLU A 191 -19.33 4.68 4.78
N ALA A 192 -19.18 3.38 4.46
CA ALA A 192 -20.29 2.41 4.53
C ALA A 192 -20.80 2.14 5.96
N LEU A 193 -19.97 2.43 6.97
CA LEU A 193 -20.33 2.44 8.38
C LEU A 193 -20.92 3.79 8.84
N GLY A 194 -20.90 4.81 7.99
CA GLY A 194 -21.51 6.12 8.24
C GLY A 194 -20.67 7.10 9.06
N CYS A 195 -19.47 6.71 9.49
CA CYS A 195 -18.60 7.54 10.33
C CYS A 195 -17.27 7.93 9.67
N GLY A 196 -16.92 7.35 8.52
CA GLY A 196 -15.59 7.50 7.91
C GLY A 196 -14.52 6.75 8.67
N ALA A 197 -13.33 6.69 8.07
CA ALA A 197 -12.15 6.07 8.64
C ALA A 197 -10.84 6.49 7.93
#